data_AF-A0AAW9I7I0-F1
#
_entry.id   AF-A0AAW9I7I0-F1
#
_cell.length_a   1.000
_cell.length_b   1.000
_cell.length_c   1.000
_cell.angle_alpha   90.00
_cell.angle_beta   90.00
_cell.angle_gamma   90.00
#
_symmetry.space_group_name_H-M   'P 1'
#
loop_
_entity.id
_entity.type
_entity.pdbx_description
1 polymer ?
#
loop_
_entity_poly.entity_id
_entity_poly.type
_entity_poly.pdbx_seq_one_letter_code
_entity_poly.pdbx_strand_id
1 'polypeptide(L)'
;GTFVTDHKGAYTSFKVDITDYINFGDADNVISIKVDSTERKDIPPENFLVDYYLFGGIARDVNLIITNPLYVDRTYLVTSPIDYNNTKSVVVLTKTNVINTSDSLVNCKVKTNIVDKDNNIVAIAETVGDVPANGSYEFNSQTTRIVNPDLWHPDNPYMYKAYTQVIYNDENVDEYITPIGLRWIEFSSKDGKFYINNKYLKLRGLDRHETFPYIGRAAADRLQRKDADILKYDLGCNMIRCSHYVQDPEFLNRCDEIGLLVLEEAPSWGNIGMSDWKEVFINNIK
;
A
#
# COMPACT_ATOMS: atom_id res chain seq x y z
N GLY A 1 -2.56 29.20 13.92
CA GLY A 1 -3.15 28.21 13.00
C GLY A 1 -4.25 27.44 13.70
N THR A 2 -5.09 26.74 12.95
CA THR A 2 -6.12 25.85 13.49
C THR A 2 -5.54 24.44 13.61
N PHE A 3 -5.72 23.79 14.76
CA PHE A 3 -5.34 22.39 14.90
C PHE A 3 -6.31 21.52 14.10
N VAL A 4 -5.77 20.66 13.22
CA VAL A 4 -6.58 19.79 12.35
C VAL A 4 -6.57 18.35 12.85
N THR A 5 -5.39 17.78 13.10
CA THR A 5 -5.26 16.38 13.53
C THR A 5 -3.90 16.09 14.19
N ASP A 6 -3.78 14.91 14.81
CA ASP A 6 -2.52 14.31 15.25
C ASP A 6 -2.38 12.86 14.75
N HIS A 7 -1.15 12.33 14.78
CA HIS A 7 -0.85 10.96 14.41
C HIS A 7 0.17 10.34 15.38
N LYS A 8 -0.03 9.07 15.72
CA LYS A 8 0.84 8.33 16.65
C LYS A 8 1.50 7.14 15.93
N GLY A 9 2.83 7.19 15.82
CA GLY A 9 3.63 6.21 15.11
C GLY A 9 4.45 6.85 13.99
N ALA A 10 5.61 6.26 13.67
CA ALA A 10 6.59 6.88 12.77
C ALA A 10 6.77 6.16 11.42
N TYR A 11 5.98 5.10 11.16
CA TYR A 11 6.26 4.14 10.08
C TYR A 11 5.09 3.91 9.12
N THR A 12 3.88 4.32 9.50
CA THR A 12 2.68 4.25 8.66
C THR A 12 2.27 5.63 8.18
N SER A 13 1.76 5.73 6.97
CA SER A 13 1.18 6.98 6.45
C SER A 13 -0.11 7.36 7.18
N PHE A 14 -0.45 8.64 7.15
CA PHE A 14 -1.78 9.15 7.50
C PHE A 14 -2.18 10.25 6.51
N LYS A 15 -3.48 10.44 6.34
CA LYS A 15 -4.07 11.48 5.50
C LYS A 15 -4.91 12.40 6.38
N VAL A 16 -5.04 13.65 5.96
CA VAL A 16 -5.90 14.64 6.62
C VAL A 16 -6.58 15.47 5.55
N ASP A 17 -7.91 15.55 5.61
CA ASP A 17 -8.67 16.49 4.79
C ASP A 17 -8.49 17.90 5.38
N ILE A 18 -7.96 18.80 4.56
CA ILE A 18 -7.71 20.19 4.93
C ILE A 18 -8.61 21.19 4.19
N THR A 19 -9.58 20.71 3.40
CA THR A 19 -10.42 21.52 2.49
C THR A 19 -11.05 22.72 3.20
N ASP A 20 -11.63 22.50 4.38
CA ASP A 20 -12.30 23.54 5.18
C ASP A 20 -11.35 24.58 5.79
N TYR A 21 -10.03 24.33 5.74
CA TYR A 21 -8.99 25.21 6.29
C TYR A 21 -8.22 25.97 5.22
N ILE A 22 -8.43 25.64 3.93
CA ILE A 22 -7.74 26.27 2.81
C ILE A 22 -8.39 27.60 2.47
N ASN A 23 -7.56 28.64 2.36
CA ASN A 23 -7.91 29.86 1.66
C ASN A 23 -7.70 29.66 0.16
N PHE A 24 -8.78 29.62 -0.61
CA PHE A 24 -8.75 29.51 -2.07
C PHE A 24 -8.57 30.85 -2.81
N GLY A 25 -8.45 31.96 -2.08
CA GLY A 25 -8.12 33.26 -2.64
C GLY A 25 -6.62 33.46 -2.90
N ASP A 26 -6.21 34.71 -3.10
CA ASP A 26 -4.84 35.05 -3.53
C ASP A 26 -3.79 35.04 -2.38
N ALA A 27 -4.18 34.70 -1.16
CA ALA A 27 -3.25 34.71 -0.02
C ALA A 27 -2.67 33.32 0.25
N ASP A 28 -1.41 33.28 0.65
CA ASP A 28 -0.70 32.04 0.98
C ASP A 28 -1.36 31.30 2.15
N ASN A 29 -1.43 29.97 2.01
CA ASN A 29 -1.77 29.06 3.09
C ASN A 29 -0.50 28.61 3.82
N VAL A 30 -0.52 28.61 5.16
CA VAL A 30 0.61 28.14 5.98
C VAL A 30 0.24 26.85 6.68
N ILE A 31 0.90 25.75 6.30
CA ILE A 31 0.80 24.44 6.96
C ILE A 31 1.95 24.33 7.95
N SER A 32 1.64 24.00 9.22
CA SER A 32 2.64 23.80 10.27
C SER A 32 2.48 22.41 10.87
N ILE A 33 3.55 21.62 10.81
CA ILE A 33 3.59 20.26 11.37
C ILE A 33 4.58 20.26 12.55
N LYS A 34 4.09 19.89 13.73
CA LYS A 34 4.93 19.67 14.91
C LYS A 34 5.19 18.18 15.06
N VAL A 35 6.46 17.78 15.01
CA VAL A 35 6.89 16.40 15.24
C VAL A 35 7.51 16.29 16.64
N ASP A 36 7.18 15.22 17.35
CA ASP A 36 7.74 14.89 18.66
C ASP A 36 8.21 13.44 18.65
N SER A 37 9.52 13.25 18.80
CA SER A 37 10.17 11.93 18.87
C SER A 37 10.65 11.60 20.28
N THR A 38 10.09 12.25 21.30
CA THR A 38 10.34 11.89 22.70
C THR A 38 9.86 10.47 22.97
N GLU A 39 10.67 9.69 23.68
CA GLU A 39 10.35 8.30 24.01
C GLU A 39 9.02 8.20 24.77
N ARG A 40 8.19 7.23 24.38
CA ARG A 40 6.83 7.06 24.89
C ARG A 40 6.50 5.57 25.05
N LYS A 41 6.04 5.18 26.24
CA LYS A 41 5.71 3.76 26.54
C LYS A 41 4.48 3.24 25.80
N ASP A 42 3.61 4.15 25.36
CA ASP A 42 2.36 3.82 24.66
C ASP A 42 2.55 3.62 23.15
N ILE A 43 3.69 4.06 22.59
CA ILE A 43 4.01 3.98 21.16
C ILE A 43 5.28 3.14 20.97
N PRO A 44 5.22 2.00 20.25
CA PRO A 44 6.38 1.17 20.01
C PRO A 44 7.35 1.85 19.02
N PRO A 45 8.61 1.41 18.95
CA PRO A 45 9.21 0.16 19.47
C PRO A 45 9.71 0.23 20.93
N GLU A 46 9.47 1.35 21.63
CA GLU A 46 10.21 1.72 22.83
C GLU A 46 9.94 0.85 24.07
N ASN A 47 11.00 0.29 24.65
CA ASN A 47 11.06 -0.26 26.02
C ASN A 47 12.52 -0.51 26.48
N PHE A 48 13.43 0.44 26.24
CA PHE A 48 14.85 0.40 26.65
C PHE A 48 15.75 -0.68 26.01
N LEU A 49 15.29 -1.38 24.97
CA LEU A 49 16.00 -2.54 24.39
C LEU A 49 16.06 -2.51 22.85
N VAL A 50 15.82 -1.37 22.21
CA VAL A 50 15.80 -1.25 20.75
C VAL A 50 17.21 -1.12 20.20
N ASP A 51 17.61 -2.00 19.27
CA ASP A 51 18.95 -2.02 18.66
C ASP A 51 19.01 -1.25 17.32
N TYR A 52 18.33 -0.11 17.25
CA TYR A 52 18.39 0.81 16.11
C TYR A 52 18.01 2.24 16.50
N TYR A 53 18.46 3.21 15.71
CA TYR A 53 18.18 4.63 15.94
C TYR A 53 16.74 5.00 15.57
N LEU A 54 16.11 5.76 16.46
CA LEU A 54 14.76 6.29 16.27
C LEU A 54 14.85 7.75 15.83
N PHE A 55 14.77 7.93 14.53
CA PHE A 55 14.89 9.25 13.92
C PHE A 55 13.57 10.02 14.04
N GLY A 56 13.64 11.21 14.63
CA GLY A 56 12.55 12.19 14.62
C GLY A 56 12.56 13.06 13.37
N GLY A 57 11.39 13.53 12.98
CA GLY A 57 11.20 14.44 11.85
C GLY A 57 10.28 13.87 10.77
N ILE A 58 10.10 14.64 9.70
CA ILE A 58 9.37 14.22 8.50
C ILE A 58 10.40 13.53 7.58
N ALA A 59 10.48 12.21 7.68
CA ALA A 59 11.51 11.42 7.00
C ALA A 59 11.08 10.85 5.63
N ARG A 60 9.79 10.91 5.31
CA ARG A 60 9.20 10.46 4.04
C ARG A 60 8.38 11.58 3.41
N ASP A 61 7.96 11.36 2.18
CA ASP A 61 7.23 12.33 1.38
C ASP A 61 5.94 12.83 2.03
N VAL A 62 5.65 14.11 1.77
CA VAL A 62 4.39 14.77 2.08
C VAL A 62 3.75 15.18 0.76
N ASN A 63 2.55 14.69 0.50
CA ASN A 63 1.83 14.92 -0.74
C ASN A 63 0.58 15.77 -0.49
N LEU A 64 0.32 16.75 -1.38
CA LEU A 64 -0.97 17.41 -1.48
C LEU A 64 -1.78 16.70 -2.56
N ILE A 65 -2.92 16.13 -2.17
CA ILE A 65 -3.81 15.39 -3.07
C ILE A 65 -5.06 16.23 -3.27
N ILE A 66 -5.41 16.48 -4.53
CA ILE A 66 -6.63 17.22 -4.91
C ILE A 66 -7.55 16.22 -5.59
N THR A 67 -8.76 16.05 -5.07
CA THR A 67 -9.78 15.15 -5.61
C THR A 67 -11.09 15.90 -5.84
N ASN A 68 -11.98 15.30 -6.63
CA ASN A 68 -13.38 15.70 -6.64
C ASN A 68 -14.07 15.28 -5.33
N PRO A 69 -15.26 15.85 -4.99
CA PRO A 69 -15.99 15.46 -3.79
C PRO A 69 -16.36 13.98 -3.70
N LEU A 70 -16.42 13.28 -4.84
CA LEU A 70 -16.59 11.84 -4.91
C LEU A 70 -15.29 11.21 -5.44
N TYR A 71 -14.60 10.44 -4.61
CA TYR A 71 -13.27 9.93 -4.94
C TYR A 71 -12.98 8.56 -4.30
N VAL A 72 -12.02 7.84 -4.87
CA VAL A 72 -11.48 6.60 -4.33
C VAL A 72 -10.47 6.92 -3.24
N ASP A 73 -10.76 6.51 -2.01
CA ASP A 73 -9.76 6.57 -0.94
C ASP A 73 -8.72 5.46 -1.07
N ARG A 74 -9.19 4.26 -1.45
CA ARG A 74 -8.34 3.07 -1.65
C ARG A 74 -9.02 1.96 -2.43
N THR A 75 -8.21 1.12 -3.06
CA THR A 75 -8.62 -0.15 -3.67
C THR A 75 -7.73 -1.30 -3.20
N TYR A 76 -8.36 -2.32 -2.61
CA TYR A 76 -7.76 -3.62 -2.34
C TYR A 76 -8.02 -4.58 -3.48
N LEU A 77 -6.96 -5.27 -3.89
CA LEU A 77 -7.03 -6.31 -4.91
C LEU A 77 -6.51 -7.62 -4.33
N VAL A 78 -7.32 -8.67 -4.46
CA VAL A 78 -6.95 -10.02 -4.04
C VAL A 78 -7.22 -10.96 -5.20
N THR A 79 -6.24 -11.75 -5.61
CA THR A 79 -6.47 -12.83 -6.55
C THR A 79 -7.32 -13.91 -5.89
N SER A 80 -8.37 -14.39 -6.56
CA SER A 80 -9.12 -15.56 -6.08
C SER A 80 -8.16 -16.73 -5.83
N PRO A 81 -8.43 -17.61 -4.85
CA PRO A 81 -7.72 -18.88 -4.75
C PRO A 81 -7.79 -19.60 -6.10
N ILE A 82 -6.66 -19.74 -6.78
CA ILE A 82 -6.57 -20.49 -8.02
C ILE A 82 -6.58 -21.97 -7.63
N ASP A 83 -7.39 -22.79 -8.30
CA ASP A 83 -7.26 -24.24 -8.17
C ASP A 83 -5.82 -24.61 -8.55
N TYR A 84 -5.07 -25.19 -7.60
CA TYR A 84 -3.67 -25.57 -7.77
C TYR A 84 -3.42 -26.39 -9.04
N ASN A 85 -4.45 -27.08 -9.56
CA ASN A 85 -4.39 -27.87 -10.78
C ASN A 85 -4.78 -27.11 -12.06
N ASN A 86 -5.28 -25.88 -11.94
CA ASN A 86 -5.82 -25.07 -13.02
C ASN A 86 -5.35 -23.61 -12.98
N THR A 87 -4.08 -23.40 -13.28
CA THR A 87 -3.48 -22.05 -13.46
C THR A 87 -3.92 -21.34 -14.74
N LYS A 88 -4.93 -21.88 -15.45
CA LYS A 88 -5.34 -21.36 -16.77
C LYS A 88 -6.25 -20.15 -16.67
N SER A 89 -6.75 -19.82 -15.49
CA SER A 89 -7.51 -18.59 -15.30
C SER A 89 -7.53 -18.10 -13.86
N VAL A 90 -7.63 -16.79 -13.68
CA VAL A 90 -7.79 -16.15 -12.36
C VAL A 90 -8.84 -15.05 -12.45
N VAL A 91 -9.53 -14.77 -11.34
CA VAL A 91 -10.31 -13.54 -11.17
C VAL A 91 -9.67 -12.69 -10.08
N VAL A 92 -9.80 -11.37 -10.20
CA VAL A 92 -9.38 -10.43 -9.17
C VAL A 92 -10.63 -10.00 -8.41
N LEU A 93 -10.60 -10.16 -7.09
CA LEU A 93 -11.58 -9.63 -6.16
C LEU A 93 -11.14 -8.21 -5.79
N THR A 94 -12.07 -7.27 -5.87
CA THR A 94 -11.79 -5.85 -5.58
C THR A 94 -12.61 -5.42 -4.37
N LYS A 95 -11.99 -4.63 -3.49
CA LYS A 95 -12.70 -3.83 -2.48
C LYS A 95 -12.28 -2.39 -2.62
N THR A 96 -13.19 -1.52 -3.03
CA THR A 96 -12.90 -0.11 -3.28
C THR A 96 -13.71 0.74 -2.31
N ASN A 97 -13.03 1.48 -1.44
CA ASN A 97 -13.68 2.47 -0.59
C ASN A 97 -13.78 3.79 -1.37
N VAL A 98 -15.00 4.26 -1.57
CA VAL A 98 -15.29 5.57 -2.19
C VAL A 98 -15.81 6.51 -1.10
N ILE A 99 -15.27 7.72 -1.06
CA ILE A 99 -15.69 8.79 -0.16
C ILE A 99 -16.53 9.81 -0.94
N ASN A 100 -17.59 10.29 -0.32
CA ASN A 100 -18.43 11.38 -0.78
C ASN A 100 -18.43 12.50 0.26
N THR A 101 -17.82 13.63 -0.06
CA THR A 101 -17.79 14.84 0.79
C THR A 101 -18.88 15.85 0.43
N SER A 102 -19.83 15.49 -0.45
CA SER A 102 -20.99 16.33 -0.73
C SER A 102 -22.11 16.13 0.30
N ASP A 103 -23.01 17.11 0.37
CA ASP A 103 -24.18 17.11 1.27
C ASP A 103 -25.34 16.24 0.78
N SER A 104 -25.16 15.52 -0.32
CA SER A 104 -26.19 14.65 -0.91
C SER A 104 -25.67 13.24 -1.12
N LEU A 105 -26.57 12.26 -1.00
CA LEU A 105 -26.29 10.89 -1.40
C LEU A 105 -26.00 10.86 -2.91
N VAL A 106 -24.96 10.12 -3.31
CA VAL A 106 -24.55 9.98 -4.69
C VAL A 106 -24.65 8.51 -5.12
N ASN A 107 -25.45 8.23 -6.14
CA ASN A 107 -25.43 6.95 -6.83
C ASN A 107 -24.33 7.00 -7.91
N CYS A 108 -23.33 6.13 -7.79
CA CYS A 108 -22.23 6.07 -8.75
C CYS A 108 -21.91 4.64 -9.17
N LYS A 109 -21.17 4.51 -10.27
CA LYS A 109 -20.61 3.24 -10.73
C LYS A 109 -19.11 3.22 -10.45
N VAL A 110 -18.62 2.13 -9.85
CA VAL A 110 -17.20 1.83 -9.77
C VAL A 110 -16.85 0.82 -10.86
N LYS A 111 -15.89 1.18 -11.71
CA LYS A 111 -15.38 0.34 -12.79
C LYS A 111 -13.90 0.06 -12.57
N THR A 112 -13.50 -1.20 -12.60
CA THR A 112 -12.10 -1.60 -12.52
C THR A 112 -11.69 -2.31 -13.80
N ASN A 113 -10.71 -1.75 -14.51
CA ASN A 113 -10.08 -2.39 -15.67
C ASN A 113 -8.70 -2.90 -15.26
N ILE A 114 -8.48 -4.22 -15.35
CA ILE A 114 -7.14 -4.80 -15.25
C ILE A 114 -6.50 -4.76 -16.63
N VAL A 115 -5.32 -4.15 -16.73
CA VAL A 115 -4.57 -4.03 -17.98
C VAL A 115 -3.20 -4.70 -17.88
N ASP A 116 -2.78 -5.27 -19.00
CA ASP A 116 -1.44 -5.84 -19.17
C ASP A 116 -0.37 -4.75 -19.43
N LYS A 117 0.89 -5.18 -19.60
CA LYS A 117 2.03 -4.27 -19.87
C LYS A 117 1.92 -3.49 -21.19
N ASP A 118 1.11 -3.98 -22.13
CA ASP A 118 0.87 -3.39 -23.44
C ASP A 118 -0.39 -2.49 -23.43
N ASN A 119 -0.98 -2.29 -22.23
CA ASN A 119 -2.21 -1.54 -21.95
C ASN A 119 -3.49 -2.15 -22.55
N ASN A 120 -3.50 -3.45 -22.85
CA ASN A 120 -4.74 -4.13 -23.22
C ASN A 120 -5.56 -4.44 -21.97
N ILE A 121 -6.88 -4.21 -22.04
CA ILE A 121 -7.79 -4.60 -20.97
C ILE A 121 -7.97 -6.13 -21.00
N VAL A 122 -7.49 -6.81 -19.96
CA VAL A 122 -7.54 -8.28 -19.84
C VAL A 122 -8.65 -8.76 -18.91
N ALA A 123 -9.15 -7.89 -18.03
CA ALA A 123 -10.34 -8.16 -17.23
C ALA A 123 -11.03 -6.89 -16.76
N ILE A 124 -12.34 -6.99 -16.49
CA ILE A 124 -13.19 -5.85 -16.09
C ILE A 124 -14.06 -6.27 -14.91
N ALA A 125 -14.29 -5.36 -13.97
CA ALA A 125 -15.37 -5.44 -12.99
C ALA A 125 -16.17 -4.13 -13.00
N GLU A 126 -17.48 -4.22 -12.79
CA GLU A 126 -18.36 -3.05 -12.63
C GLU A 126 -19.34 -3.31 -11.49
N THR A 127 -19.61 -2.28 -10.69
CA THR A 127 -20.63 -2.32 -9.63
C THR A 127 -21.22 -0.92 -9.44
N VAL A 128 -22.46 -0.85 -8.99
CA VAL A 128 -23.20 0.41 -8.76
C VAL A 128 -23.70 0.41 -7.32
N GLY A 129 -23.75 1.60 -6.72
CA GLY A 129 -24.14 1.73 -5.33
C GLY A 129 -24.24 3.19 -4.90
N ASP A 130 -24.84 3.36 -3.73
CA ASP A 130 -25.08 4.66 -3.12
C ASP A 130 -23.99 4.97 -2.10
N VAL A 131 -23.31 6.09 -2.28
CA VAL A 131 -22.38 6.63 -1.30
C VAL A 131 -23.11 7.70 -0.49
N PRO A 132 -23.26 7.53 0.84
CA PRO A 132 -23.99 8.48 1.67
C PRO A 132 -23.35 9.88 1.63
N ALA A 133 -24.15 10.92 1.85
CA ALA A 133 -23.66 12.28 2.05
C ALA A 133 -22.64 12.31 3.20
N ASN A 134 -21.53 13.02 3.03
CA ASN A 134 -20.47 13.15 4.03
C ASN A 134 -20.04 11.79 4.64
N GLY A 135 -19.89 10.77 3.79
CA GLY A 135 -19.61 9.41 4.21
C GLY A 135 -18.88 8.59 3.16
N SER A 136 -18.75 7.29 3.42
CA SER A 136 -18.06 6.38 2.51
C SER A 136 -18.84 5.08 2.29
N TYR A 137 -18.52 4.38 1.21
CA TYR A 137 -19.09 3.07 0.89
C TYR A 137 -18.02 2.15 0.29
N GLU A 138 -17.96 0.90 0.78
CA GLU A 138 -17.05 -0.12 0.25
C GLU A 138 -17.74 -0.96 -0.83
N PHE A 139 -17.34 -0.70 -2.08
CA PHE A 139 -17.74 -1.47 -3.24
C PHE A 139 -16.96 -2.77 -3.33
N ASN A 140 -17.67 -3.90 -3.25
CA ASN A 140 -17.10 -5.22 -3.44
C ASN A 140 -17.46 -5.71 -4.85
N SER A 141 -16.46 -6.15 -5.63
CA SER A 141 -16.69 -6.67 -6.98
C SER A 141 -15.71 -7.79 -7.35
N GLN A 142 -16.00 -8.48 -8.45
CA GLN A 142 -15.15 -9.51 -9.02
C GLN A 142 -15.00 -9.27 -10.51
N THR A 143 -13.77 -9.36 -11.01
CA THR A 143 -13.51 -9.20 -12.44
C THR A 143 -14.00 -10.40 -13.26
N THR A 144 -14.11 -10.19 -14.57
CA THR A 144 -14.06 -11.28 -15.54
C THR A 144 -12.77 -12.10 -15.38
N ARG A 145 -12.77 -13.34 -15.89
CA ARG A 145 -11.58 -14.22 -15.83
C ARG A 145 -10.48 -13.70 -16.75
N ILE A 146 -9.27 -13.57 -16.21
CA ILE A 146 -8.04 -13.44 -16.98
C ILE A 146 -7.63 -14.86 -17.39
N VAL A 147 -7.61 -15.15 -18.68
CA VAL A 147 -7.26 -16.48 -19.22
C VAL A 147 -5.76 -16.52 -19.53
N ASN A 148 -5.10 -17.61 -19.12
CA ASN A 148 -3.65 -17.80 -19.21
C ASN A 148 -2.86 -16.58 -18.70
N PRO A 149 -3.06 -16.18 -17.42
CA PRO A 149 -2.39 -15.00 -16.88
C PRO A 149 -0.87 -15.19 -16.88
N ASP A 150 -0.15 -14.14 -17.28
CA ASP A 150 1.25 -14.00 -16.88
C ASP A 150 1.32 -13.85 -15.36
N LEU A 151 2.20 -14.62 -14.73
CA LEU A 151 2.29 -14.70 -13.27
C LEU A 151 3.52 -13.96 -12.76
N TRP A 152 3.34 -13.26 -11.65
CA TRP A 152 4.43 -12.67 -10.91
C TRP A 152 5.25 -13.77 -10.22
N HIS A 153 6.57 -13.71 -10.39
CA HIS A 153 7.55 -14.59 -9.75
C HIS A 153 8.84 -13.80 -9.51
N PRO A 154 9.67 -14.12 -8.49
CA PRO A 154 10.95 -13.44 -8.30
C PRO A 154 11.87 -13.42 -9.53
N ASP A 155 11.77 -14.43 -10.40
CA ASP A 155 12.54 -14.52 -11.64
C ASP A 155 11.80 -13.96 -12.87
N ASN A 156 10.50 -13.67 -12.75
CA ASN A 156 9.66 -13.08 -13.80
C ASN A 156 8.59 -12.19 -13.14
N PRO A 157 8.94 -10.97 -12.71
CA PRO A 157 8.07 -10.09 -11.93
C PRO A 157 7.03 -9.38 -12.81
N TYR A 158 6.14 -10.16 -13.41
CA TYR A 158 5.08 -9.60 -14.26
C TYR A 158 4.05 -8.84 -13.40
N MET A 159 3.82 -7.57 -13.74
CA MET A 159 2.87 -6.70 -13.05
C MET A 159 1.81 -6.19 -14.03
N TYR A 160 0.54 -6.32 -13.63
CA TYR A 160 -0.60 -5.65 -14.26
C TYR A 160 -0.87 -4.33 -13.55
N LYS A 161 -1.75 -3.51 -14.13
CA LYS A 161 -2.32 -2.34 -13.46
C LYS A 161 -3.84 -2.45 -13.41
N ALA A 162 -4.42 -2.11 -12.27
CA ALA A 162 -5.86 -1.95 -12.13
C ALA A 162 -6.19 -0.45 -12.15
N TYR A 163 -6.93 -0.01 -13.17
CA TYR A 163 -7.51 1.33 -13.23
C TYR A 163 -8.91 1.27 -12.62
N THR A 164 -9.06 1.81 -11.42
CA THR A 164 -10.35 1.92 -10.74
C THR A 164 -10.90 3.32 -10.94
N GLN A 165 -12.05 3.41 -11.61
CA GLN A 165 -12.70 4.66 -12.01
C GLN A 165 -14.02 4.79 -11.27
N VAL A 166 -14.32 6.01 -10.80
CA VAL A 166 -15.64 6.38 -10.27
C VAL A 166 -16.38 7.15 -11.34
N ILE A 167 -17.50 6.59 -11.79
CA ILE A 167 -18.33 7.16 -12.85
C ILE A 167 -19.60 7.72 -12.21
N TYR A 168 -19.83 9.02 -12.39
CA TYR A 168 -21.01 9.74 -11.94
C TYR A 168 -21.56 10.59 -13.09
N ASN A 169 -22.86 10.50 -13.36
CA ASN A 169 -23.51 11.14 -14.52
C ASN A 169 -22.80 10.89 -15.86
N ASP A 170 -22.38 9.64 -16.09
CA ASP A 170 -21.65 9.19 -17.28
C ASP A 170 -20.24 9.82 -17.48
N GLU A 171 -19.73 10.54 -16.48
CA GLU A 171 -18.37 11.11 -16.47
C GLU A 171 -17.47 10.38 -15.46
N ASN A 172 -16.19 10.19 -15.81
CA ASN A 172 -15.19 9.71 -14.87
C ASN A 172 -14.76 10.86 -13.95
N VAL A 173 -15.17 10.82 -12.68
CA VAL A 173 -14.88 11.87 -11.70
C VAL A 173 -13.64 11.59 -10.87
N ASP A 174 -13.15 10.36 -10.85
CA ASP A 174 -11.89 10.03 -10.17
C ASP A 174 -11.28 8.73 -10.70
N GLU A 175 -9.96 8.64 -10.71
CA GLU A 175 -9.22 7.45 -11.14
C GLU A 175 -8.09 7.10 -10.18
N TYR A 176 -8.07 5.85 -9.73
CA TYR A 176 -7.06 5.30 -8.84
C TYR A 176 -6.38 4.09 -9.48
N ILE A 177 -5.05 4.13 -9.57
CA ILE A 177 -4.26 3.09 -10.22
C ILE A 177 -3.57 2.24 -9.15
N THR A 178 -3.85 0.93 -9.15
CA THR A 178 -3.22 -0.03 -8.24
C THR A 178 -2.41 -1.06 -9.03
N PRO A 179 -1.09 -1.22 -8.81
CA PRO A 179 -0.31 -2.30 -9.41
C PRO A 179 -0.72 -3.66 -8.81
N ILE A 180 -0.67 -4.73 -9.61
CA ILE A 180 -0.98 -6.07 -9.13
C ILE A 180 -0.12 -7.15 -9.80
N GLY A 181 0.59 -7.93 -8.99
CA GLY A 181 1.25 -9.16 -9.38
C GLY A 181 0.35 -10.37 -9.10
N LEU A 182 0.03 -11.15 -10.14
CA LEU A 182 -0.79 -12.35 -10.00
C LEU A 182 0.11 -13.51 -9.58
N ARG A 183 -0.01 -13.99 -8.32
CA ARG A 183 0.76 -15.12 -7.80
C ARG A 183 -0.03 -15.90 -6.77
N TRP A 184 0.43 -17.11 -6.47
CA TRP A 184 0.03 -17.85 -5.28
C TRP A 184 1.25 -18.36 -4.54
N ILE A 185 1.13 -18.36 -3.21
CA ILE A 185 2.20 -18.78 -2.31
C ILE A 185 1.68 -19.84 -1.35
N GLU A 186 2.53 -20.80 -1.02
CA GLU A 186 2.21 -21.87 -0.07
C GLU A 186 3.43 -22.15 0.81
N PHE A 187 3.25 -22.16 2.12
CA PHE A 187 4.14 -22.87 3.03
C PHE A 187 3.54 -24.25 3.28
N SER A 188 4.07 -25.26 2.59
CA SER A 188 3.53 -26.63 2.64
C SER A 188 3.81 -27.26 4.00
N SER A 189 2.76 -27.69 4.70
CA SER A 189 2.88 -28.44 5.95
C SER A 189 3.38 -29.87 5.73
N LYS A 190 3.34 -30.39 4.50
CA LYS A 190 3.75 -31.76 4.16
C LYS A 190 5.27 -31.92 4.15
N ASP A 191 6.00 -30.90 3.70
CA ASP A 191 7.46 -30.96 3.55
C ASP A 191 8.19 -29.71 4.06
N GLY A 192 7.47 -28.74 4.65
CA GLY A 192 8.04 -27.53 5.26
C GLY A 192 8.64 -26.54 4.26
N LYS A 193 8.33 -26.67 2.96
CA LYS A 193 8.92 -25.83 1.90
C LYS A 193 7.99 -24.70 1.49
N PHE A 194 8.60 -23.63 1.00
CA PHE A 194 7.91 -22.53 0.34
C PHE A 194 7.75 -22.83 -1.15
N TYR A 195 6.53 -22.65 -1.64
CA TYR A 195 6.16 -22.74 -3.03
C TYR A 195 5.60 -21.41 -3.48
N ILE A 196 6.00 -20.97 -4.66
CA ILE A 196 5.35 -19.90 -5.40
C ILE A 196 5.01 -20.42 -6.77
N ASN A 197 3.79 -20.16 -7.22
CA ASN A 197 3.33 -20.60 -8.52
C ASN A 197 3.47 -22.13 -8.75
N ASN A 198 3.20 -22.94 -7.70
CA ASN A 198 3.39 -24.40 -7.65
C ASN A 198 4.83 -24.89 -7.80
N LYS A 199 5.80 -23.98 -7.74
CA LYS A 199 7.22 -24.30 -7.86
C LYS A 199 7.89 -24.06 -6.53
N TYR A 200 8.68 -25.05 -6.11
CA TYR A 200 9.53 -24.91 -4.94
C TYR A 200 10.50 -23.74 -5.15
N LEU A 201 10.58 -22.84 -4.16
CA LEU A 201 11.57 -21.77 -4.15
C LEU A 201 12.28 -21.76 -2.79
N LYS A 202 13.60 -21.93 -2.81
CA LYS A 202 14.42 -21.69 -1.61
C LYS A 202 14.48 -20.19 -1.35
N LEU A 203 13.91 -19.75 -0.23
CA LEU A 203 14.01 -18.37 0.23
C LEU A 203 15.45 -18.08 0.67
N ARG A 204 16.01 -17.00 0.12
CA ARG A 204 17.36 -16.47 0.37
C ARG A 204 17.22 -14.97 0.55
N GLY A 205 17.47 -14.50 1.76
CA GLY A 205 17.17 -13.12 2.10
C GLY A 205 18.04 -12.56 3.20
N LEU A 206 17.87 -11.26 3.38
CA LEU A 206 18.51 -10.43 4.38
C LEU A 206 17.45 -9.55 5.05
N ASP A 207 17.83 -8.99 6.18
CA ASP A 207 17.06 -7.95 6.88
C ASP A 207 17.50 -6.58 6.35
N ARG A 208 16.58 -5.61 6.29
CA ARG A 208 16.88 -4.25 5.81
C ARG A 208 16.31 -3.19 6.75
N HIS A 209 17.19 -2.35 7.28
CA HIS A 209 16.82 -1.07 7.90
C HIS A 209 16.78 0.05 6.87
N GLU A 210 15.86 1.00 7.06
CA GLU A 210 15.71 2.19 6.22
C GLU A 210 16.66 3.31 6.69
N THR A 211 17.95 3.02 6.89
CA THR A 211 18.90 3.98 7.47
C THR A 211 20.12 4.13 6.60
N PHE A 212 20.48 5.38 6.31
CA PHE A 212 21.58 5.74 5.43
C PHE A 212 22.61 6.60 6.17
N PRO A 213 23.91 6.44 5.88
CA PRO A 213 24.96 7.25 6.47
C PRO A 213 24.68 8.75 6.31
N TYR A 214 24.87 9.50 7.40
CA TYR A 214 24.75 10.98 7.47
C TYR A 214 23.35 11.58 7.26
N ILE A 215 22.39 10.85 6.69
CA ILE A 215 21.02 11.33 6.42
C ILE A 215 19.93 10.59 7.21
N GLY A 216 20.30 9.53 7.93
CA GLY A 216 19.35 8.74 8.72
C GLY A 216 18.27 8.12 7.83
N ARG A 217 17.00 8.35 8.17
CA ARG A 217 15.84 7.88 7.38
C ARG A 217 15.41 8.83 6.27
N ALA A 218 15.96 10.04 6.19
CA ALA A 218 15.55 11.06 5.22
C ALA A 218 16.20 10.82 3.83
N ALA A 219 15.99 9.62 3.29
CA ALA A 219 16.57 9.20 2.02
C ALA A 219 15.57 9.36 0.87
N ALA A 220 16.02 9.96 -0.23
CA ALA A 220 15.23 10.09 -1.44
C ALA A 220 14.95 8.71 -2.09
N ASP A 221 13.85 8.61 -2.84
CA ASP A 221 13.37 7.40 -3.50
C ASP A 221 14.45 6.64 -4.27
N ARG A 222 15.33 7.36 -4.98
CA ARG A 222 16.43 6.73 -5.72
C ARG A 222 17.33 5.84 -4.85
N LEU A 223 17.49 6.18 -3.57
CA LEU A 223 18.28 5.39 -2.62
C LEU A 223 17.49 4.18 -2.12
N GLN A 224 16.18 4.35 -1.85
CA GLN A 224 15.27 3.24 -1.52
C GLN A 224 15.28 2.19 -2.64
N ARG A 225 15.11 2.63 -3.88
CA ARG A 225 15.14 1.76 -5.06
C ARG A 225 16.50 1.11 -5.28
N LYS A 226 17.59 1.85 -5.02
CA LYS A 226 18.96 1.34 -5.16
C LYS A 226 19.27 0.23 -4.13
N ASP A 227 18.79 0.34 -2.90
CA ASP A 227 18.93 -0.73 -1.91
C ASP A 227 18.25 -2.02 -2.39
N ALA A 228 17.02 -1.93 -2.93
CA ALA A 228 16.32 -3.08 -3.49
C ALA A 228 17.11 -3.70 -4.66
N ASP A 229 17.68 -2.88 -5.54
CA ASP A 229 18.52 -3.34 -6.65
C ASP A 229 19.79 -4.07 -6.16
N ILE A 230 20.48 -3.54 -5.14
CA ILE A 230 21.67 -4.19 -4.55
C ILE A 230 21.28 -5.56 -3.98
N LEU A 231 20.20 -5.62 -3.21
CA LEU A 231 19.70 -6.85 -2.59
C LEU A 231 19.38 -7.91 -3.66
N LYS A 232 18.71 -7.52 -4.74
CA LYS A 232 18.30 -8.43 -5.82
C LYS A 232 19.47 -8.84 -6.71
N TYR A 233 20.17 -7.88 -7.29
CA TYR A 233 21.07 -8.10 -8.41
C TYR A 233 22.52 -8.31 -7.97
N ASP A 234 22.96 -7.62 -6.93
CA ASP A 234 24.35 -7.71 -6.47
C ASP A 234 24.52 -8.85 -5.44
N LEU A 235 23.52 -9.04 -4.57
CA LEU A 235 23.55 -10.06 -3.50
C LEU A 235 22.74 -11.32 -3.81
N GLY A 236 21.93 -11.31 -4.88
CA GLY A 236 21.17 -12.49 -5.32
C GLY A 236 20.02 -12.89 -4.39
N CYS A 237 19.51 -11.97 -3.57
CA CYS A 237 18.36 -12.23 -2.70
C CYS A 237 17.08 -12.43 -3.54
N ASN A 238 16.17 -13.27 -3.05
CA ASN A 238 14.82 -13.40 -3.61
C ASN A 238 13.71 -13.07 -2.60
N MET A 239 14.08 -12.77 -1.36
CA MET A 239 13.19 -12.33 -0.30
C MET A 239 13.93 -11.35 0.61
N ILE A 240 13.24 -10.37 1.16
CA ILE A 240 13.76 -9.43 2.15
C ILE A 240 12.81 -9.35 3.34
N ARG A 241 13.37 -9.31 4.54
CA ARG A 241 12.63 -8.96 5.74
C ARG A 241 12.78 -7.47 5.99
N CYS A 242 11.67 -6.77 5.89
CA CYS A 242 11.53 -5.36 6.15
C CYS A 242 11.36 -5.16 7.66
N SER A 243 12.48 -5.08 8.37
CA SER A 243 12.52 -5.00 9.82
C SER A 243 12.97 -3.61 10.33
N HIS A 244 12.59 -3.18 11.53
CA HIS A 244 11.59 -3.77 12.42
C HIS A 244 10.25 -3.06 12.29
N TYR A 245 9.94 -2.53 11.11
CA TYR A 245 8.86 -1.59 10.87
C TYR A 245 8.49 -1.55 9.38
N VAL A 246 7.29 -1.04 9.10
CA VAL A 246 6.80 -0.74 7.74
C VAL A 246 7.79 0.18 7.03
N GLN A 247 8.25 -0.23 5.85
CA GLN A 247 9.33 0.44 5.11
C GLN A 247 8.77 1.52 4.17
N ASP A 248 9.69 2.23 3.50
CA ASP A 248 9.30 3.23 2.51
C ASP A 248 8.53 2.58 1.35
N PRO A 249 7.38 3.14 0.93
CA PRO A 249 6.63 2.64 -0.22
C PRO A 249 7.46 2.49 -1.48
N GLU A 250 8.45 3.34 -1.74
CA GLU A 250 9.29 3.23 -2.94
C GLU A 250 10.25 2.04 -2.91
N PHE A 251 10.68 1.61 -1.73
CA PHE A 251 11.39 0.34 -1.58
C PHE A 251 10.48 -0.84 -1.94
N LEU A 252 9.23 -0.83 -1.44
CA LEU A 252 8.25 -1.89 -1.67
C LEU A 252 7.80 -1.94 -3.14
N ASN A 253 7.50 -0.79 -3.74
CA ASN A 253 7.19 -0.64 -5.16
C ASN A 253 8.31 -1.23 -6.02
N ARG A 254 9.57 -0.93 -5.67
CA ARG A 254 10.71 -1.49 -6.39
C ARG A 254 10.82 -3.01 -6.21
N CYS A 255 10.54 -3.54 -5.02
CA CYS A 255 10.51 -4.99 -4.77
C CYS A 255 9.50 -5.71 -5.67
N ASP A 256 8.31 -5.14 -5.83
CA ASP A 256 7.29 -5.67 -6.74
C ASP A 256 7.79 -5.68 -8.20
N GLU A 257 8.39 -4.58 -8.66
CA GLU A 257 8.90 -4.45 -10.03
C GLU A 257 10.05 -5.41 -10.37
N ILE A 258 10.96 -5.69 -9.42
CA ILE A 258 12.18 -6.47 -9.68
C ILE A 258 12.11 -7.91 -9.21
N GLY A 259 11.00 -8.32 -8.59
CA GLY A 259 10.82 -9.69 -8.12
C GLY A 259 11.57 -9.98 -6.83
N LEU A 260 11.34 -9.18 -5.80
CA LEU A 260 11.73 -9.46 -4.42
C LEU A 260 10.48 -9.73 -3.58
N LEU A 261 10.41 -10.91 -2.96
CA LEU A 261 9.41 -11.17 -1.92
C LEU A 261 9.72 -10.30 -0.70
N VAL A 262 8.68 -9.82 -0.02
CA VAL A 262 8.84 -9.02 1.20
C VAL A 262 8.09 -9.67 2.34
N LEU A 263 8.77 -9.83 3.48
CA LEU A 263 8.15 -10.01 4.78
C LEU A 263 8.19 -8.66 5.49
N GLU A 264 7.02 -8.05 5.67
CA GLU A 264 6.87 -6.80 6.39
C GLU A 264 6.32 -7.04 7.81
N GLU A 265 6.75 -6.24 8.77
CA GLU A 265 6.32 -6.34 10.16
C GLU A 265 5.96 -4.98 10.78
N ALA A 266 5.08 -5.01 11.78
CA ALA A 266 4.75 -3.85 12.59
C ALA A 266 5.97 -3.37 13.40
N PRO A 267 6.08 -2.06 13.71
CA PRO A 267 7.11 -1.52 14.59
C PRO A 267 7.07 -2.20 15.95
N SER A 268 7.88 -3.24 16.12
CA SER A 268 7.88 -4.03 17.34
C SER A 268 9.25 -4.63 17.61
N TRP A 269 9.72 -4.43 18.84
CA TRP A 269 10.97 -4.99 19.32
C TRP A 269 10.90 -5.12 20.85
N GLY A 270 10.40 -6.26 21.34
CA GLY A 270 10.10 -6.47 22.76
C GLY A 270 8.90 -5.69 23.32
N ASN A 271 8.33 -4.76 22.54
CA ASN A 271 7.10 -4.03 22.83
C ASN A 271 6.25 -3.90 21.54
N ILE A 272 4.92 -4.03 21.67
CA ILE A 272 3.94 -3.92 20.58
C ILE A 272 2.94 -2.77 20.81
N GLY A 273 3.24 -1.84 21.71
CA GLY A 273 2.40 -0.69 22.03
C GLY A 273 1.15 -1.01 22.85
N MET A 274 0.41 0.05 23.20
CA MET A 274 -0.88 -0.02 23.89
C MET A 274 -2.06 -0.12 22.90
N SER A 275 -3.26 -0.41 23.40
CA SER A 275 -4.46 -0.64 22.58
C SER A 275 -4.76 0.50 21.61
N ASP A 276 -4.73 1.75 22.07
CA ASP A 276 -5.00 2.94 21.25
C ASP A 276 -4.04 3.03 20.05
N TRP A 277 -2.75 2.77 20.26
CA TRP A 277 -1.77 2.77 19.17
C TRP A 277 -2.00 1.60 18.20
N LYS A 278 -2.39 0.42 18.69
CA LYS A 278 -2.68 -0.73 17.83
C LYS A 278 -3.87 -0.46 16.91
N GLU A 279 -4.89 0.23 17.39
CA GLU A 279 -6.04 0.64 16.57
C GLU A 279 -5.62 1.61 15.47
N VAL A 280 -4.78 2.61 15.79
CA VAL A 280 -4.19 3.53 14.81
C VAL A 280 -3.42 2.74 13.76
N PHE A 281 -2.51 1.85 14.18
CA PHE A 281 -1.70 1.05 13.26
C PHE A 281 -2.58 0.19 12.34
N ILE A 282 -3.53 -0.56 12.91
CA ILE A 282 -4.47 -1.40 12.15
C ILE A 282 -5.24 -0.56 11.13
N ASN A 283 -5.72 0.63 11.49
CA ASN A 283 -6.46 1.47 10.55
C ASN A 283 -5.60 2.01 9.40
N ASN A 284 -4.31 2.23 9.62
CA ASN A 284 -3.40 2.71 8.58
C ASN A 284 -2.96 1.60 7.60
N ILE A 285 -2.90 0.34 8.06
CA ILE A 285 -2.48 -0.81 7.24
C ILE A 285 -3.64 -1.66 6.70
N LYS A 286 -4.84 -1.53 7.29
CA LYS A 286 -6.11 -1.85 6.65
C LYS A 286 -6.18 -1.14 5.34
#